data_AF-A0A723Z7L4-F1
#
_entry.id   AF-A0A723Z7L4-F1
#
_cell.length_a   1.000
_cell.length_b   1.000
_cell.length_c   1.000
_cell.angle_alpha   90.00
_cell.angle_beta   90.00
_cell.angle_gamma   90.00
#
_symmetry.space_group_name_H-M   'P 1'
#
loop_
_entity.id
_entity.type
_entity.pdbx_description
1 polymer ?
#
loop_
_entity_poly.entity_id
_entity_poly.type
_entity_poly.pdbx_seq_one_letter_code
_entity_poly.pdbx_strand_id
1 'polypeptide(L)'
;ADPSFSGRISVGKWNDVSHLILMTDGVSDPLFETDNGLRSDEKWTRLLDELIPVLTDASIAPERLGDWLNFFSTGNHDDRTIAVLW
;
A
#
# COMPACT_ATOMS: atom_id res chain seq x y z
N ALA A 1 28.88 -10.35 3.12
CA ALA A 1 27.42 -10.13 3.05
C ALA A 1 27.10 -9.60 1.66
N ASP A 2 26.00 -10.05 1.05
CA ASP A 2 25.59 -9.60 -0.28
C ASP A 2 25.25 -8.08 -0.21
N PRO A 3 25.98 -7.21 -0.94
CA PRO A 3 25.74 -5.77 -0.93
C PRO A 3 24.32 -5.39 -1.37
N SER A 4 23.65 -6.24 -2.17
CA SER A 4 22.29 -6.01 -2.64
C SER A 4 21.24 -6.12 -1.52
N PHE A 5 21.55 -6.88 -0.46
CA PHE A 5 20.65 -7.06 0.68
C PHE A 5 20.53 -5.78 1.51
N SER A 6 21.66 -5.11 1.79
CA SER A 6 21.67 -3.87 2.56
C SER A 6 20.95 -2.71 1.87
N GLY A 7 20.87 -2.70 0.54
CA GLY A 7 20.16 -1.67 -0.22
C GLY A 7 18.63 -1.81 -0.21
N ARG A 8 18.10 -2.96 0.22
CA ARG A 8 16.66 -3.25 0.27
C ARG A 8 16.03 -3.01 1.65
N ILE A 9 16.87 -2.78 2.66
CA ILE A 9 16.42 -2.58 4.04
C ILE A 9 16.56 -1.09 4.35
N SER A 10 15.43 -0.46 4.67
CA SER A 10 15.38 0.87 5.22
C SER A 10 14.85 0.79 6.66
N VAL A 11 15.49 1.52 7.57
CA VAL A 11 15.08 1.60 8.98
C VAL A 11 14.81 3.06 9.28
N GLY A 12 13.60 3.34 9.77
CA GLY A 12 13.23 4.65 10.28
C GLY A 12 12.58 4.53 11.66
N LYS A 13 12.55 5.65 12.37
CA LYS A 13 11.87 5.78 13.66
C LYS A 13 10.96 6.98 13.58
N TRP A 14 9.69 6.76 13.88
CA TRP A 14 8.65 7.79 13.94
C TRP A 14 8.07 7.79 15.35
N ASN A 15 7.73 8.97 15.87
CA ASN A 15 7.11 9.10 17.18
C ASN A 15 5.62 8.78 17.12
N ASP A 16 4.97 9.15 16.02
CA ASP A 16 3.55 8.94 15.75
C ASP A 16 3.39 8.37 14.35
N VAL A 17 2.76 7.19 14.24
CA VAL A 17 2.44 6.52 12.98
C VAL A 17 0.94 6.39 12.92
N SER A 18 0.31 7.09 11.97
CA SER A 18 -1.15 7.02 11.78
C SER A 18 -1.56 5.76 11.03
N HIS A 19 -0.77 5.33 10.04
CA HIS A 19 -1.07 4.16 9.22
C HIS A 19 0.24 3.46 8.85
N LEU A 20 0.24 2.13 8.92
CA LEU A 20 1.25 1.25 8.34
C LEU A 20 0.57 0.38 7.28
N ILE A 21 0.99 0.54 6.03
CA ILE A 21 0.45 -0.18 4.88
C ILE A 21 1.55 -1.06 4.30
N LEU A 22 1.28 -2.35 4.17
CA LEU A 22 2.09 -3.31 3.45
C LEU A 22 1.29 -3.81 2.26
N MET A 23 1.90 -3.85 1.08
CA MET A 23 1.23 -4.27 -0.14
C MET A 23 2.19 -5.00 -1.08
N THR A 24 1.66 -5.88 -1.93
CA THR A 24 2.41 -6.51 -3.03
C THR A 24 2.50 -5.59 -4.25
N ASP A 25 3.38 -5.93 -5.20
CA ASP A 25 3.50 -5.27 -6.51
C ASP A 25 2.19 -5.26 -7.31
N GLY A 26 1.37 -6.32 -7.20
CA GLY A 26 0.02 -6.36 -7.75
C GLY A 26 -0.92 -5.23 -7.28
N VAL A 27 -0.60 -4.57 -6.15
CA VAL A 27 -1.30 -3.39 -5.64
C VAL A 27 -0.48 -2.11 -5.85
N SER A 28 0.83 -2.12 -5.58
CA SER A 28 1.66 -0.91 -5.68
C SER A 28 1.87 -0.46 -7.12
N ASP A 29 2.02 -1.38 -8.07
CA ASP A 29 2.32 -1.01 -9.46
C ASP A 29 1.17 -0.27 -10.14
N PRO A 30 -0.11 -0.69 -10.02
CA PRO A 30 -1.23 0.10 -10.50
C PRO A 30 -1.37 1.49 -9.87
N LEU A 31 -0.96 1.65 -8.61
CA LEU A 31 -1.14 2.90 -7.86
C LEU A 31 0.01 3.88 -8.08
N PHE A 32 1.23 3.36 -8.05
CA PHE A 32 2.46 4.16 -8.04
C PHE A 32 3.23 4.11 -9.35
N GLU A 33 3.02 3.08 -10.19
CA GLU A 33 3.58 2.87 -11.53
C GLU A 33 5.10 2.69 -11.58
N THR A 34 5.85 3.42 -10.76
CA THR A 34 7.32 3.43 -10.73
C THR A 34 7.83 3.69 -9.31
N ASP A 35 9.11 3.42 -9.08
CA ASP A 35 9.82 3.78 -7.82
C ASP A 35 9.72 5.27 -7.48
N ASN A 36 9.65 6.14 -8.49
CA ASN A 36 9.45 7.58 -8.29
C ASN A 36 8.03 7.88 -7.78
N GLY A 37 7.05 7.10 -8.22
CA GLY A 37 5.69 7.18 -7.70
C GLY A 37 5.62 6.86 -6.21
N LEU A 38 6.39 5.88 -5.73
CA LEU A 38 6.48 5.56 -4.29
C LEU A 38 7.03 6.72 -3.45
N ARG A 39 7.66 7.73 -4.07
CA ARG A 39 8.14 8.95 -3.41
C ARG A 39 7.17 10.13 -3.57
N SER A 40 6.00 9.92 -4.18
CA SER A 40 5.01 10.97 -4.43
C SER A 40 4.02 11.07 -3.27
N ASP A 41 4.09 12.17 -2.53
CA ASP A 41 3.15 12.48 -1.44
C ASP A 41 1.69 12.52 -1.92
N GLU A 42 1.45 12.98 -3.16
CA GLU A 42 0.12 13.04 -3.76
C GLU A 42 -0.48 11.65 -3.96
N LYS A 43 0.32 10.69 -4.46
CA LYS A 43 -0.13 9.30 -4.65
C LYS A 43 -0.43 8.62 -3.31
N TRP A 44 0.40 8.88 -2.30
CA TRP A 44 0.16 8.39 -0.94
C TRP A 44 -1.10 9.00 -0.30
N THR A 45 -1.30 10.29 -0.48
CA THR A 45 -2.51 10.98 0.01
C THR A 45 -3.76 10.38 -0.63
N ARG A 46 -3.74 10.19 -1.96
CA ARG A 46 -4.85 9.55 -2.67
C ARG A 46 -5.15 8.14 -2.16
N LEU A 47 -4.12 7.32 -1.94
CA LEU A 47 -4.30 5.98 -1.38
C LEU A 47 -4.98 6.03 0.00
N LEU A 48 -4.54 6.94 0.87
CA LEU A 48 -5.15 7.10 2.20
C LEU A 48 -6.60 7.59 2.12
N ASP A 49 -6.89 8.55 1.24
CA ASP A 49 -8.26 9.05 1.05
C ASP A 49 -9.22 7.97 0.54
N GLU A 50 -8.73 7.02 -0.26
CA GLU A 50 -9.49 5.85 -0.71
C GLU A 50 -9.66 4.79 0.41
N LEU A 51 -8.63 4.59 1.25
CA LEU A 51 -8.65 3.57 2.31
C LEU A 51 -9.38 4.01 3.59
N ILE A 52 -9.32 5.28 3.99
CA ILE A 52 -9.96 5.75 5.24
C ILE A 52 -11.46 5.40 5.31
N PRO A 53 -12.28 5.63 4.26
CA PRO A 53 -13.70 5.23 4.26
C PRO A 53 -13.91 3.71 4.35
N VAL A 54 -12.99 2.93 3.80
CA VAL A 54 -12.99 1.46 3.84
C VAL A 54 -12.71 0.97 5.26
N LEU A 55 -11.77 1.62 5.96
CA LEU A 55 -11.27 1.25 7.28
C LEU A 55 -12.08 1.83 8.45
N THR A 56 -13.04 2.72 8.18
CA THR A 56 -13.80 3.45 9.21
C THR A 56 -14.55 2.51 10.17
N ASP A 57 -15.10 1.41 9.66
CA ASP A 57 -15.79 0.39 10.46
C ASP A 57 -14.96 -0.89 10.50
N ALA A 58 -14.23 -1.07 11.60
CA ALA A 58 -13.34 -2.21 11.80
C ALA A 58 -14.06 -3.59 11.75
N SER A 59 -15.38 -3.64 11.98
CA SER A 59 -16.13 -4.91 11.97
C SER A 59 -16.32 -5.47 10.56
N ILE A 60 -16.31 -4.60 9.54
CA ILE A 60 -16.51 -4.93 8.13
C ILE A 60 -15.34 -4.51 7.23
N ALA A 61 -14.32 -3.85 7.79
CA ALA A 61 -13.12 -3.43 7.08
C ALA A 61 -12.45 -4.58 6.29
N PRO A 62 -12.35 -5.83 6.79
CA PRO A 62 -11.76 -6.92 6.00
C PRO A 62 -12.52 -7.22 4.70
N GLU A 63 -13.85 -7.22 4.74
CA GLU A 63 -14.69 -7.46 3.55
C GLU A 63 -14.58 -6.29 2.57
N ARG A 64 -14.69 -5.06 3.06
CA ARG A 64 -14.55 -3.86 2.22
C ARG A 64 -13.17 -3.69 1.61
N LEU A 65 -12.11 -4.10 2.32
CA LEU A 65 -10.76 -4.15 1.76
C LEU A 65 -10.66 -5.20 0.65
N GLY A 66 -11.28 -6.37 0.84
CA GLY A 66 -11.38 -7.39 -0.19
C GLY A 66 -12.06 -6.87 -1.45
N ASP A 67 -13.17 -6.15 -1.29
CA ASP A 67 -13.88 -5.51 -2.41
C ASP A 67 -13.04 -4.40 -3.06
N TRP A 68 -12.38 -3.57 -2.26
CA TRP A 68 -11.52 -2.50 -2.75
C TRP A 68 -10.36 -3.05 -3.59
N LEU A 69 -9.78 -4.20 -3.22
CA LEU A 69 -8.72 -4.86 -4.00
C LEU A 69 -9.16 -5.34 -5.39
N ASN A 70 -10.46 -5.45 -5.64
CA ASN A 70 -11.04 -5.96 -6.88
C ASN A 70 -11.11 -4.91 -8.03
N PHE A 71 -10.16 -3.98 -8.07
CA PHE A 71 -10.09 -2.95 -9.12
C PHE A 71 -9.47 -3.50 -10.42
N PHE A 72 -9.87 -3.01 -11.59
CA PHE A 72 -9.21 -3.40 -12.83
C PHE A 72 -7.95 -2.56 -13.08
N SER A 73 -6.84 -3.21 -13.48
CA SER A 73 -5.63 -2.54 -13.92
C SER A 73 -5.12 -3.21 -15.19
N THR A 74 -5.14 -2.48 -16.31
CA THR A 74 -4.63 -2.99 -17.60
C THR A 74 -3.15 -3.34 -17.48
N GLY A 75 -2.77 -4.57 -17.84
CA GLY A 75 -1.38 -5.01 -17.87
C GLY A 75 -0.79 -5.47 -16.53
N ASN A 76 -1.50 -5.28 -15.40
CA ASN A 76 -1.08 -5.77 -14.09
C ASN A 76 -1.92 -6.99 -13.69
N HIS A 77 -1.25 -8.13 -13.53
CA HIS A 77 -1.88 -9.43 -13.31
C HIS A 77 -1.42 -10.13 -12.02
N ASP A 78 -0.49 -9.53 -11.28
CA ASP A 78 0.05 -10.11 -10.06
C ASP A 78 -0.98 -10.14 -8.92
N ASP A 79 -0.79 -11.12 -8.02
CA ASP A 79 -1.68 -11.32 -6.89
C ASP A 79 -1.68 -10.12 -5.96
N ARG A 80 -2.88 -9.74 -5.50
CA ARG A 80 -3.09 -8.53 -4.74
C ARG A 80 -3.25 -8.84 -3.28
N THR A 81 -2.29 -8.40 -2.48
CA THR A 81 -2.34 -8.51 -1.03
C THR A 81 -2.08 -7.14 -0.43
N ILE A 82 -2.90 -6.76 0.54
CA ILE A 82 -2.69 -5.57 1.37
C ILE A 82 -2.89 -5.95 2.83
N ALA A 83 -2.05 -5.39 3.70
CA ALA A 83 -2.23 -5.40 5.14
C ALA A 83 -2.13 -3.97 5.64
N VAL A 84 -3.12 -3.55 6.41
CA VAL A 84 -3.19 -2.19 6.95
C VAL A 84 -3.29 -2.26 8.47
N LEU A 85 -2.48 -1.47 9.15
CA LEU A 85 -2.59 -1.16 10.57
C LEU A 85 -2.85 0.34 10.69
N TRP A 86 -3.92 0.73 11.38
CA TRP A 86 -4.43 2.11 11.44
C TRP A 86 -5.02 2.41 12.83
#